data_AF-A0A7C4T6I0-F1
#
_entry.id   AF-A0A7C4T6I0-F1
#
_cell.length_a   1.000
_cell.length_b   1.000
_cell.length_c   1.000
_cell.angle_alpha   90.00
_cell.angle_beta   90.00
_cell.angle_gamma   90.00
#
_symmetry.space_group_name_H-M   'P 1'
#
loop_
_entity.id
_entity.type
_entity.pdbx_description
1 polymer ?
#
loop_
_entity_poly.entity_id
_entity_poly.type
_entity_poly.pdbx_seq_one_letter_code
_entity_poly.pdbx_strand_id
1 'polypeptide(L)'
;MALRALTPGKAAFCSACGAEALPDASSCEKCHEPFEGYMDALLCPICNAVNAADALECVRCAAKFPPRIEEVTDEAEEEYLRKILQLSREKAKARTAQPEPPPASEAHADEPRSMTVEGFADDLEAALYKLAEPFDRMLANRRRRLEQMEGLIERARRRIQSLEASTNPIEIRERSELKRQIEELLLEKEDILKLEEGLVEMENTYRNILRMQQEELKARESGLRNRLDAFRKELESRERTMGQLRERESEMVRREDEFRRLTNRLHDREKELAQREELLREKARLLDERHHALSEAEVELERKRWELQQKAAAQAAITGPAGGEATITVKAPSAELNEMRGRINELEEQMERVLEEKNRLTKEREELAALQGDVRNVMAVLDELLGELPQDRIRQFAKSDAFGLYEKILDRLQL
;
A
#
# COMPACT_ATOMS: atom_id res chain seq x y z
N MET A 1 -3.37 41.05 1.37
CA MET A 1 -3.77 40.35 2.61
C MET A 1 -4.27 38.97 2.23
N ALA A 2 -3.77 37.92 2.87
CA ALA A 2 -4.08 36.54 2.52
C ALA A 2 -4.96 35.87 3.59
N LEU A 3 -5.74 34.87 3.20
CA LEU A 3 -6.51 34.01 4.10
C LEU A 3 -5.86 32.63 4.14
N ARG A 4 -5.99 31.94 5.27
CA ARG A 4 -5.63 30.52 5.38
C ARG A 4 -6.78 29.67 4.84
N ALA A 5 -6.56 29.10 3.67
CA ALA A 5 -7.46 28.19 2.99
C ALA A 5 -7.35 26.78 3.58
N LEU A 6 -8.37 26.35 4.33
CA LEU A 6 -8.45 25.03 4.95
C LEU A 6 -9.18 24.06 4.02
N THR A 7 -8.50 22.98 3.66
CA THR A 7 -9.12 21.88 2.89
C THR A 7 -9.86 20.90 3.80
N PRO A 8 -10.80 20.10 3.28
CA PRO A 8 -11.50 19.07 4.07
C PRO A 8 -10.57 18.09 4.80
N GLY A 9 -9.36 17.87 4.27
CA GLY A 9 -8.30 17.06 4.90
C GLY A 9 -7.48 17.79 5.97
N LYS A 10 -7.90 18.96 6.44
CA LYS A 10 -7.20 19.82 7.42
C LYS A 10 -5.83 20.36 6.99
N ALA A 11 -5.47 20.24 5.70
CA ALA A 11 -4.30 20.93 5.17
C ALA A 11 -4.62 22.42 4.91
N ALA A 12 -3.71 23.30 5.30
CA ALA A 12 -3.85 24.75 5.17
C ALA A 12 -2.98 25.28 4.01
N PHE A 13 -3.54 26.16 3.20
CA PHE A 13 -2.86 26.81 2.08
C PHE A 13 -3.03 28.33 2.13
N CYS A 14 -2.13 29.05 1.48
CA CYS A 14 -2.27 30.49 1.29
C CYS A 14 -3.25 30.79 0.14
N SER A 15 -4.31 31.55 0.41
CA SER A 15 -5.30 31.92 -0.63
C SER A 15 -4.73 32.79 -1.76
N ALA A 16 -3.65 33.53 -1.50
CA ALA A 16 -3.05 34.44 -2.48
C ALA A 16 -2.10 33.74 -3.46
N CYS A 17 -1.26 32.82 -2.97
CA CYS A 17 -0.21 32.19 -3.80
C CYS A 17 -0.30 30.66 -3.89
N GLY A 18 -1.25 30.04 -3.18
CA GLY A 18 -1.48 28.60 -3.19
C GLY A 18 -0.37 27.76 -2.55
N ALA A 19 0.54 28.36 -1.78
CA ALA A 19 1.58 27.63 -1.05
C ALA A 19 0.99 26.97 0.20
N GLU A 20 1.58 25.86 0.65
CA GLU A 20 1.24 25.27 1.96
C GLU A 20 1.53 26.29 3.07
N ALA A 21 0.59 26.39 4.01
CA ALA A 21 0.67 27.28 5.15
C ALA A 21 0.78 26.42 6.41
N LEU A 22 1.78 26.72 7.25
CA LEU A 22 1.91 26.05 8.54
C LEU A 22 0.75 26.47 9.48
N PRO A 23 0.32 25.59 10.40
CA PRO A 23 -0.82 25.84 11.29
C PRO A 23 -0.68 27.06 12.20
N ASP A 24 0.56 27.47 12.53
CA ASP A 24 0.84 28.56 13.48
C ASP A 24 1.51 29.79 12.84
N ALA A 25 1.77 29.79 11.53
CA ALA A 25 2.52 30.88 10.87
C ALA A 25 1.69 32.16 10.69
N SER A 26 2.17 33.31 11.14
CA SER A 26 1.45 34.60 11.02
C SER A 26 1.40 35.17 9.59
N SER A 27 2.29 34.71 8.70
CA SER A 27 2.35 35.11 7.30
C SER A 27 2.76 33.94 6.40
N CYS A 28 2.49 34.07 5.10
CA CYS A 28 2.87 33.08 4.11
C CYS A 28 4.39 33.11 3.87
N GLU A 29 5.07 31.97 3.94
CA GLU A 29 6.52 31.87 3.70
C GLU A 29 6.92 32.25 2.27
N LYS A 30 6.01 32.05 1.30
CA LYS A 30 6.31 32.24 -0.12
C LYS A 30 5.99 33.64 -0.65
N CYS A 31 4.88 34.23 -0.22
CA CYS A 31 4.44 35.55 -0.70
C CYS A 31 4.50 36.64 0.37
N HIS A 32 4.91 36.31 1.60
CA HIS A 32 5.07 37.21 2.75
C HIS A 32 3.83 38.00 3.17
N GLU A 33 2.67 37.69 2.60
CA GLU A 33 1.39 38.27 3.00
C GLU A 33 0.97 37.75 4.39
N PRO A 34 0.54 38.64 5.30
CA PRO A 34 0.00 38.23 6.60
C PRO A 34 -1.33 37.49 6.42
N PHE A 35 -1.57 36.52 7.30
CA PHE A 35 -2.82 35.77 7.33
C PHE A 35 -3.85 36.45 8.23
N GLU A 36 -4.97 36.87 7.63
CA GLU A 36 -6.08 37.53 8.33
C GLU A 36 -7.31 36.62 8.44
N GLY A 37 -7.11 35.44 9.05
CA GLY A 37 -8.18 34.48 9.32
C GLY A 37 -8.20 33.28 8.38
N TYR A 38 -9.33 32.58 8.37
CA TYR A 38 -9.49 31.26 7.74
C TYR A 38 -10.64 31.29 6.72
N MET A 39 -10.51 30.50 5.66
CA MET A 39 -11.58 30.22 4.71
C MET A 39 -11.60 28.73 4.38
N ASP A 40 -12.79 28.17 4.16
CA ASP A 40 -12.90 26.80 3.65
C ASP A 40 -12.56 26.79 2.16
N ALA A 41 -11.73 25.83 1.75
CA ALA A 41 -11.19 25.76 0.41
C ALA A 41 -11.19 24.35 -0.18
N LEU A 42 -11.25 24.29 -1.50
CA LEU A 42 -11.16 23.08 -2.30
C LEU A 42 -9.99 23.20 -3.28
N LEU A 43 -9.25 22.12 -3.44
CA LEU A 43 -8.19 22.03 -4.45
C LEU A 43 -8.78 21.57 -5.78
N CYS A 44 -8.42 22.24 -6.87
CA CYS A 44 -8.82 21.80 -8.19
C CYS A 44 -8.15 20.46 -8.53
N PRO A 45 -8.91 19.40 -8.84
CA PRO A 45 -8.32 18.08 -9.15
C PRO A 45 -7.48 18.08 -10.44
N ILE A 46 -7.62 19.10 -11.28
CA ILE A 46 -6.92 19.20 -12.56
C ILE A 46 -5.63 20.01 -12.44
N CYS A 47 -5.67 21.16 -11.75
CA CYS A 47 -4.53 22.10 -11.71
C CYS A 47 -4.03 22.44 -10.30
N ASN A 48 -4.60 21.79 -9.28
CA ASN A 48 -4.28 21.95 -7.86
C ASN A 48 -4.36 23.40 -7.34
N ALA A 49 -5.11 24.27 -8.02
CA ALA A 49 -5.38 25.62 -7.56
C ALA A 49 -6.30 25.60 -6.34
N VAL A 50 -6.04 26.47 -5.37
CA VAL A 50 -6.87 26.70 -4.20
C VAL A 50 -8.08 27.54 -4.60
N ASN A 51 -9.28 27.03 -4.36
CA ASN A 51 -10.55 27.71 -4.65
C ASN A 51 -11.38 27.76 -3.37
N ALA A 52 -12.29 28.73 -3.27
CA ALA A 52 -13.26 28.75 -2.17
C ALA A 52 -14.17 27.52 -2.22
N ALA A 53 -14.62 27.05 -1.06
CA ALA A 53 -15.43 25.84 -0.93
C ALA A 53 -16.79 25.90 -1.66
N ASP A 54 -17.29 27.11 -1.92
CA ASP A 54 -18.50 27.45 -2.65
C ASP A 54 -18.26 27.79 -4.14
N ALA A 55 -17.00 27.75 -4.60
CA ALA A 55 -16.68 28.02 -5.99
C ALA A 55 -17.29 26.97 -6.91
N LEU A 56 -18.06 27.42 -7.91
CA LEU A 56 -18.64 26.55 -8.94
C LEU A 56 -17.65 26.22 -10.06
N GLU A 57 -16.60 27.03 -10.22
CA GLU A 57 -15.58 26.88 -11.26
C GLU A 57 -14.19 27.20 -10.70
N CYS A 58 -13.16 26.52 -11.22
CA CYS A 58 -11.79 26.78 -10.83
C CYS A 58 -11.30 28.13 -11.35
N VAL A 59 -10.77 28.98 -10.46
CA VAL A 59 -10.22 30.31 -10.78
C VAL A 59 -9.07 30.23 -11.79
N ARG A 60 -8.34 29.12 -11.82
CA ARG A 60 -7.15 28.97 -12.70
C ARG A 60 -7.43 28.29 -14.04
N CYS A 61 -8.29 27.27 -14.07
CA CYS A 61 -8.52 26.46 -15.28
C CYS A 61 -9.98 26.42 -15.75
N ALA A 62 -10.88 27.16 -15.10
CA ALA A 62 -12.32 27.22 -15.41
C ALA A 62 -13.03 25.85 -15.42
N ALA A 63 -12.43 24.83 -14.79
CA ALA A 63 -13.07 23.54 -14.62
C ALA A 63 -14.23 23.66 -13.65
N LYS A 64 -15.42 23.19 -14.06
CA LYS A 64 -16.62 23.18 -13.23
C LYS A 64 -16.47 22.18 -12.09
N PHE A 65 -16.71 22.65 -10.86
CA PHE A 65 -16.81 21.79 -9.70
C PHE A 65 -18.20 21.12 -9.67
N PRO A 66 -18.30 19.85 -9.28
CA PRO A 66 -19.59 19.20 -9.11
C PRO A 66 -20.39 19.94 -8.02
N PRO A 67 -21.71 20.10 -8.19
CA PRO A 67 -22.55 20.62 -7.12
C PRO A 67 -22.44 19.69 -5.90
N ARG A 68 -22.34 20.26 -4.70
CA ARG A 68 -22.41 19.48 -3.45
C ARG A 68 -23.78 18.81 -3.41
N ILE A 69 -23.82 17.50 -3.63
CA ILE A 69 -25.03 16.72 -3.46
C ILE A 69 -25.11 16.43 -1.96
N GLU A 70 -26.05 17.08 -1.29
CA GLU A 70 -26.46 16.69 0.05
C GLU A 70 -27.13 15.31 -0.05
N GLU A 71 -26.55 14.35 0.67
CA GLU A 71 -27.02 12.98 0.90
C GLU A 71 -27.23 12.11 -0.36
N VAL A 72 -26.23 11.31 -0.70
CA VAL A 72 -26.33 10.24 -1.70
C VAL A 72 -26.03 8.91 -1.03
N THR A 73 -26.97 7.97 -1.14
CA THR A 73 -26.82 6.59 -0.66
C THR A 73 -25.81 5.83 -1.54
N ASP A 74 -25.10 4.87 -0.94
CA ASP A 74 -24.00 4.09 -1.54
C ASP A 74 -24.35 3.48 -2.93
N GLU A 75 -25.62 3.18 -3.19
CA GLU A 75 -26.10 2.63 -4.46
C GLU A 75 -25.97 3.62 -5.64
N ALA A 76 -26.16 4.92 -5.40
CA ALA A 76 -26.05 5.94 -6.43
C ALA A 76 -24.59 6.32 -6.73
N GLU A 77 -23.66 6.11 -5.77
CA GLU A 77 -22.23 6.22 -6.02
C GLU A 77 -21.71 5.07 -6.91
N GLU A 78 -22.18 3.83 -6.70
CA GLU A 78 -21.83 2.70 -7.56
C GLU A 78 -22.35 2.86 -8.99
N GLU A 79 -23.59 3.33 -9.16
CA GLU A 79 -24.17 3.59 -10.49
C GLU A 79 -23.42 4.72 -11.21
N TYR A 80 -23.00 5.74 -10.46
CA TYR A 80 -22.20 6.85 -10.96
C TYR A 80 -20.79 6.41 -11.41
N LEU A 81 -20.12 5.57 -10.62
CA LEU A 81 -18.81 5.01 -10.97
C LEU A 81 -18.89 4.09 -12.20
N ARG A 82 -19.96 3.30 -12.33
CA ARG A 82 -20.22 2.49 -13.53
C ARG A 82 -20.40 3.37 -14.77
N LYS A 83 -21.10 4.50 -14.65
CA LYS A 83 -21.33 5.44 -15.74
C LYS A 83 -20.05 6.16 -16.18
N ILE A 84 -19.16 6.51 -15.25
CA ILE A 84 -17.83 7.08 -15.55
C ILE A 84 -16.95 6.07 -16.29
N LEU A 85 -16.95 4.81 -15.85
CA LEU A 85 -16.17 3.74 -16.49
C LEU A 85 -16.69 3.38 -17.90
N GLN A 86 -18.00 3.51 -18.15
CA GLN A 86 -18.56 3.36 -19.48
C GLN A 86 -18.17 4.53 -20.40
N LEU A 87 -18.29 5.77 -19.94
CA LEU A 87 -17.89 6.95 -20.71
C LEU A 87 -16.39 6.96 -21.04
N SER A 88 -15.53 6.46 -20.15
CA SER A 88 -14.09 6.33 -20.43
C SER A 88 -13.80 5.25 -21.48
N ARG A 89 -14.53 4.13 -21.47
CA ARG A 89 -14.44 3.08 -22.51
C ARG A 89 -14.95 3.55 -23.87
N GLU A 90 -16.04 4.31 -23.89
CA GLU A 90 -16.60 4.87 -25.13
C GLU A 90 -15.65 5.92 -25.74
N LYS A 91 -15.05 6.78 -24.91
CA LYS A 91 -14.08 7.79 -25.35
C LYS A 91 -12.75 7.17 -25.80
N ALA A 92 -12.35 6.05 -25.22
CA ALA A 92 -11.20 5.26 -25.69
C ALA A 92 -11.49 4.61 -27.05
N LYS A 93 -12.69 4.02 -27.23
CA LYS A 93 -13.12 3.45 -28.51
C LYS A 93 -13.22 4.50 -29.62
N ALA A 94 -13.72 5.69 -29.31
CA ALA A 94 -13.82 6.80 -30.25
C ALA A 94 -12.44 7.35 -30.70
N ARG A 95 -11.39 7.21 -29.87
CA ARG A 95 -10.01 7.56 -30.24
C ARG A 95 -9.35 6.54 -31.17
N THR A 96 -9.71 5.26 -31.05
CA THR A 96 -9.24 4.18 -31.96
C THR A 96 -10.01 4.09 -33.28
N ALA A 97 -11.13 4.80 -33.43
CA ALA A 97 -12.01 4.70 -34.60
C ALA A 97 -11.94 5.91 -35.56
N GLN A 98 -10.97 6.82 -35.39
CA GLN A 98 -10.76 7.87 -36.39
C GLN A 98 -10.02 7.30 -37.63
N PRO A 99 -10.53 7.53 -38.86
CA PRO A 99 -9.83 7.16 -40.08
C PRO A 99 -8.66 8.11 -40.36
N GLU A 100 -7.57 7.53 -40.87
CA GLU A 100 -6.31 8.19 -41.23
C GLU A 100 -6.50 9.37 -42.20
N PRO A 101 -5.76 10.49 -42.02
CA PRO A 101 -5.58 11.48 -43.07
C PRO A 101 -4.55 11.01 -44.14
N PRO A 102 -4.64 11.50 -45.39
CA PRO A 102 -3.93 10.96 -46.56
C PRO A 102 -2.42 11.31 -46.56
N PRO A 103 -1.60 10.60 -47.37
CA PRO A 103 -0.16 10.59 -47.22
C PRO A 103 0.48 11.84 -47.83
N ALA A 104 1.27 12.55 -47.04
CA ALA A 104 2.23 13.54 -47.52
C ALA A 104 3.63 12.92 -47.49
N SER A 105 4.08 12.52 -48.68
CA SER A 105 5.46 12.42 -49.17
C SER A 105 6.60 12.18 -48.16
N GLU A 106 7.17 10.97 -48.28
CA GLU A 106 8.60 10.64 -48.22
C GLU A 106 9.53 11.65 -47.50
N ALA A 107 9.73 11.43 -46.20
CA ALA A 107 10.99 11.74 -45.55
C ALA A 107 11.29 10.64 -44.53
N HIS A 108 12.25 9.81 -44.88
CA HIS A 108 13.03 8.86 -44.06
C HIS A 108 12.39 8.33 -42.77
N ALA A 109 12.09 7.03 -42.82
CA ALA A 109 12.00 6.18 -41.65
C ALA A 109 13.32 6.22 -40.87
N ASP A 110 13.33 6.96 -39.76
CA ASP A 110 14.13 6.61 -38.61
C ASP A 110 13.17 6.05 -37.55
N GLU A 111 13.39 4.78 -37.21
CA GLU A 111 12.83 4.14 -36.03
C GLU A 111 13.02 5.03 -34.79
N PRO A 112 12.16 4.96 -33.76
CA PRO A 112 12.44 5.61 -32.50
C PRO A 112 13.66 4.94 -31.87
N ARG A 113 14.85 5.44 -32.22
CA ARG A 113 16.11 5.10 -31.57
C ARG A 113 15.87 5.31 -30.08
N SER A 114 15.98 4.21 -29.34
CA SER A 114 16.26 4.20 -27.91
C SER A 114 17.19 5.37 -27.60
N MET A 115 16.67 6.39 -26.92
CA MET A 115 17.46 7.54 -26.47
C MET A 115 18.41 7.05 -25.38
N THR A 116 19.55 6.52 -25.82
CA THR A 116 20.70 6.31 -24.95
C THR A 116 21.20 7.70 -24.54
N VAL A 117 21.44 7.84 -23.24
CA VAL A 117 21.82 9.09 -22.56
C VAL A 117 23.11 9.71 -23.12
N GLU A 118 23.90 8.94 -23.87
CA GLU A 118 25.16 9.35 -24.47
C GLU A 118 24.96 10.32 -25.64
N GLY A 119 23.97 10.11 -26.51
CA GLY A 119 23.74 10.99 -27.66
C GLY A 119 23.30 12.41 -27.28
N PHE A 120 22.56 12.55 -26.18
CA PHE A 120 22.12 13.86 -25.68
C PHE A 120 23.24 14.65 -24.99
N ALA A 121 24.24 13.96 -24.45
CA ALA A 121 25.41 14.61 -23.86
C ALA A 121 26.32 15.19 -24.96
N ASP A 122 26.55 14.41 -26.02
CA ASP A 122 27.40 14.81 -27.15
C ASP A 122 26.77 15.94 -27.96
N ASP A 123 25.45 15.90 -28.20
CA ASP A 123 24.72 16.97 -28.90
C ASP A 123 24.71 18.29 -28.13
N LEU A 124 24.68 18.23 -26.80
CA LEU A 124 24.70 19.41 -25.95
C LEU A 124 26.12 19.95 -25.78
N GLU A 125 27.15 19.11 -25.69
CA GLU A 125 28.54 19.57 -25.72
C GLU A 125 28.86 20.27 -27.05
N ALA A 126 28.34 19.75 -28.16
CA ALA A 126 28.36 20.43 -29.44
C ALA A 126 27.59 21.77 -29.42
N ALA A 127 26.48 21.87 -28.69
CA ALA A 127 25.74 23.12 -28.51
C ALA A 127 26.48 24.14 -27.62
N LEU A 128 27.20 23.68 -26.59
CA LEU A 128 28.07 24.52 -25.76
C LEU A 128 29.25 25.09 -26.58
N TYR A 129 29.83 24.28 -27.47
CA TYR A 129 30.83 24.75 -28.43
C TYR A 129 30.26 25.80 -29.40
N LYS A 130 29.03 25.62 -29.89
CA LYS A 130 28.36 26.63 -30.74
C LYS A 130 28.09 27.94 -29.99
N LEU A 131 27.84 27.88 -28.68
CA LEU A 131 27.66 29.08 -27.85
C LEU A 131 28.95 29.84 -27.58
N ALA A 132 30.10 29.17 -27.59
CA ALA A 132 31.43 29.79 -27.44
C ALA A 132 31.94 30.43 -28.75
N GLU A 133 31.45 29.96 -29.89
CA GLU A 133 31.90 30.40 -31.22
C GLU A 133 31.87 31.94 -31.45
N PRO A 134 30.87 32.71 -30.96
CA PRO A 134 30.88 34.17 -31.07
C PRO A 134 32.00 34.82 -30.24
N PHE A 135 32.33 34.27 -29.07
CA PHE A 135 33.44 34.74 -28.23
C PHE A 135 34.77 34.47 -28.89
N ASP A 136 34.95 33.27 -29.45
CA ASP A 136 36.15 32.88 -30.19
C ASP A 136 36.38 33.78 -31.41
N ARG A 137 35.33 34.09 -32.18
CA ARG A 137 35.42 35.02 -33.32
C ARG A 137 35.78 36.44 -32.87
N MET A 138 35.22 36.92 -31.76
CA MET A 138 35.57 38.24 -31.22
C MET A 138 37.02 38.30 -30.73
N LEU A 139 37.49 37.26 -30.02
CA LEU A 139 38.88 37.14 -29.58
C LEU A 139 39.84 37.05 -30.77
N ALA A 140 39.50 36.28 -31.81
CA ALA A 140 40.32 36.19 -33.03
C ALA A 140 40.41 37.54 -33.77
N ASN A 141 39.30 38.28 -33.88
CA ASN A 141 39.30 39.60 -34.50
C ASN A 141 40.14 40.62 -33.71
N ARG A 142 40.11 40.55 -32.38
CA ARG A 142 40.90 41.44 -31.51
C ARG A 142 42.39 41.10 -31.53
N ARG A 143 42.76 39.82 -31.51
CA ARG A 143 44.14 39.37 -31.75
C ARG A 143 44.69 39.91 -33.07
N ARG A 144 43.92 39.80 -34.16
CA ARG A 144 44.31 40.36 -35.46
C ARG A 144 44.46 41.88 -35.42
N ARG A 145 43.62 42.61 -34.67
CA ARG A 145 43.74 44.07 -34.49
C ARG A 145 45.00 44.43 -33.68
N LEU A 146 45.30 43.67 -32.62
CA LEU A 146 46.54 43.83 -31.84
C LEU A 146 47.78 43.67 -32.71
N GLU A 147 47.83 42.61 -33.54
CA GLU A 147 48.92 42.37 -34.49
C GLU A 147 49.08 43.54 -35.49
N GLN A 148 47.96 44.09 -35.99
CA GLN A 148 47.99 45.26 -36.88
C GLN A 148 48.53 46.52 -36.19
N MET A 149 48.13 46.77 -34.95
CA MET A 149 48.63 47.91 -34.15
C MET A 149 50.12 47.73 -33.82
N GLU A 150 50.57 46.53 -33.49
CA GLU A 150 51.99 46.22 -33.28
C GLU A 150 52.82 46.48 -34.54
N GLY A 151 52.32 46.06 -35.71
CA GLY A 151 52.96 46.35 -36.99
C GLY A 151 52.98 47.84 -37.35
N LEU A 152 52.00 48.64 -36.90
CA LEU A 152 52.02 50.11 -37.06
C LEU A 152 53.02 50.75 -36.10
N ILE A 153 53.04 50.33 -34.83
CA ILE A 153 53.97 50.81 -33.82
C ILE A 153 55.42 50.52 -34.24
N GLU A 154 55.72 49.32 -34.72
CA GLU A 154 57.06 48.98 -35.20
C GLU A 154 57.50 49.80 -36.41
N ARG A 155 56.60 50.05 -37.37
CA ARG A 155 56.89 50.91 -38.52
C ARG A 155 57.16 52.35 -38.09
N ALA A 156 56.33 52.89 -37.19
CA ALA A 156 56.53 54.22 -36.62
C ALA A 156 57.83 54.32 -35.83
N ARG A 157 58.18 53.31 -35.02
CA ARG A 157 59.46 53.23 -34.28
C ARG A 157 60.66 53.21 -35.23
N ARG A 158 60.62 52.41 -36.29
CA ARG A 158 61.68 52.38 -37.32
C ARG A 158 61.83 53.72 -38.02
N ARG A 159 60.71 54.38 -38.35
CA ARG A 159 60.71 55.72 -38.95
C ARG A 159 61.30 56.76 -38.01
N ILE A 160 60.92 56.75 -36.73
CA ILE A 160 61.49 57.63 -35.70
C ILE A 160 63.01 57.43 -35.58
N GLN A 161 63.49 56.19 -35.54
CA GLN A 161 64.94 55.89 -35.52
C GLN A 161 65.67 56.43 -36.74
N SER A 162 65.06 56.37 -37.94
CA SER A 162 65.67 56.94 -39.14
C SER A 162 65.77 58.47 -39.12
N LEU A 163 64.88 59.14 -38.38
CA LEU A 163 64.80 60.60 -38.27
C LEU A 163 65.58 61.16 -37.07
N GLU A 164 66.21 60.30 -36.25
CA GLU A 164 66.83 60.71 -34.98
C GLU A 164 68.07 61.59 -35.11
N ALA A 165 68.85 61.41 -36.18
CA ALA A 165 70.06 62.19 -36.46
C ALA A 165 69.78 63.44 -37.32
N SER A 166 68.53 63.66 -37.73
CA SER A 166 68.15 64.77 -38.59
C SER A 166 68.01 66.08 -37.82
N THR A 167 68.63 67.13 -38.36
CA THR A 167 68.50 68.53 -37.89
C THR A 167 67.43 69.32 -38.64
N ASN A 168 66.72 68.69 -39.58
CA ASN A 168 65.69 69.34 -40.38
C ASN A 168 64.43 69.61 -39.53
N PRO A 169 63.94 70.86 -39.42
CA PRO A 169 62.80 71.21 -38.58
C PRO A 169 61.49 70.48 -38.97
N ILE A 170 61.34 70.08 -40.25
CA ILE A 170 60.17 69.32 -40.72
C ILE A 170 60.20 67.90 -40.18
N GLU A 171 61.37 67.25 -40.20
CA GLU A 171 61.58 65.88 -39.72
C GLU A 171 61.48 65.79 -38.19
N ILE A 172 61.85 66.86 -37.48
CA ILE A 172 61.64 66.98 -36.03
C ILE A 172 60.13 67.01 -35.69
N ARG A 173 59.31 67.71 -36.49
CA ARG A 173 57.84 67.72 -36.32
C ARG A 173 57.24 66.35 -36.63
N GLU A 174 57.64 65.73 -37.74
CA GLU A 174 57.22 64.36 -38.11
C GLU A 174 57.54 63.36 -36.99
N ARG A 175 58.73 63.45 -36.39
CA ARG A 175 59.11 62.63 -35.24
C ARG A 175 58.20 62.85 -34.03
N SER A 176 57.85 64.10 -33.73
CA SER A 176 56.96 64.41 -32.60
C SER A 176 55.52 63.89 -32.82
N GLU A 177 55.03 63.98 -34.06
CA GLU A 177 53.72 63.45 -34.45
C GLU A 177 53.69 61.92 -34.40
N LEU A 178 54.73 61.24 -34.91
CA LEU A 178 54.86 59.79 -34.81
C LEU A 178 54.95 59.28 -33.36
N LYS A 179 55.59 60.04 -32.46
CA LYS A 179 55.61 59.72 -31.02
C LYS A 179 54.21 59.82 -30.41
N ARG A 180 53.46 60.89 -30.73
CA ARG A 180 52.08 61.06 -30.27
C ARG A 180 51.17 59.94 -30.78
N GLN A 181 51.31 59.56 -32.04
CA GLN A 181 50.56 58.44 -32.64
C GLN A 181 50.89 57.10 -31.98
N ILE A 182 52.16 56.86 -31.61
CA ILE A 182 52.53 55.66 -30.84
C ILE A 182 51.88 55.66 -29.46
N GLU A 183 51.88 56.79 -28.75
CA GLU A 183 51.23 56.90 -27.43
C GLU A 183 49.71 56.64 -27.53
N GLU A 184 49.03 57.20 -28.52
CA GLU A 184 47.61 56.94 -28.79
C GLU A 184 47.36 55.44 -29.09
N LEU A 185 48.18 54.81 -29.94
CA LEU A 185 48.06 53.38 -30.27
C LEU A 185 48.36 52.46 -29.08
N LEU A 186 49.24 52.85 -28.16
CA LEU A 186 49.52 52.08 -26.95
C LEU A 186 48.34 52.11 -25.98
N LEU A 187 47.67 53.25 -25.83
CA LEU A 187 46.44 53.35 -25.04
C LEU A 187 45.32 52.50 -25.65
N GLU A 188 45.12 52.56 -26.96
CA GLU A 188 44.14 51.69 -27.64
C GLU A 188 44.47 50.20 -27.48
N LYS A 189 45.76 49.84 -27.50
CA LYS A 189 46.22 48.47 -27.25
C LYS A 189 45.87 48.01 -25.84
N GLU A 190 46.11 48.84 -24.82
CA GLU A 190 45.75 48.52 -23.43
C GLU A 190 44.24 48.35 -23.25
N ASP A 191 43.42 49.20 -23.88
CA ASP A 191 41.96 49.10 -23.82
C ASP A 191 41.46 47.81 -24.49
N ILE A 192 42.06 47.40 -25.61
CA ILE A 192 41.72 46.14 -26.28
C ILE A 192 42.09 44.93 -25.41
N LEU A 193 43.25 44.95 -24.75
CA LEU A 193 43.67 43.87 -23.85
C LEU A 193 42.71 43.73 -22.66
N LYS A 194 42.30 44.82 -22.02
CA LYS A 194 41.29 44.79 -20.95
C LYS A 194 39.97 44.20 -21.41
N LEU A 195 39.55 44.52 -22.64
CA LEU A 195 38.34 43.95 -23.23
C LEU A 195 38.49 42.46 -23.57
N GLU A 196 39.68 41.99 -23.93
CA GLU A 196 39.97 40.56 -24.13
C GLU A 196 39.91 39.79 -22.81
N GLU A 197 40.51 40.31 -21.74
CA GLU A 197 40.41 39.73 -20.39
C GLU A 197 38.94 39.61 -19.95
N GLY A 198 38.15 40.68 -20.10
CA GLY A 198 36.72 40.64 -19.78
C GLY A 198 35.91 39.66 -20.63
N LEU A 199 36.25 39.46 -21.92
CA LEU A 199 35.58 38.45 -22.75
C LEU A 199 35.91 37.02 -22.28
N VAL A 200 37.16 36.75 -21.92
CA VAL A 200 37.59 35.43 -21.44
C VAL A 200 36.93 35.11 -20.10
N GLU A 201 36.85 36.08 -19.19
CA GLU A 201 36.11 35.94 -17.93
C GLU A 201 34.63 35.65 -18.16
N MET A 202 33.99 36.37 -19.09
CA MET A 202 32.60 36.11 -19.46
C MET A 202 32.42 34.70 -20.05
N GLU A 203 33.28 34.28 -20.98
CA GLU A 203 33.23 32.93 -21.55
C GLU A 203 33.33 31.85 -20.46
N ASN A 204 34.25 32.02 -19.50
CA ASN A 204 34.43 31.11 -18.38
C ASN A 204 33.21 31.06 -17.46
N THR A 205 32.63 32.22 -17.12
CA THR A 205 31.43 32.29 -16.29
C THR A 205 30.22 31.65 -16.98
N TYR A 206 30.01 31.87 -18.29
CA TYR A 206 28.96 31.21 -19.06
C TYR A 206 29.15 29.68 -19.10
N ARG A 207 30.37 29.19 -19.37
CA ARG A 207 30.67 27.75 -19.34
C ARG A 207 30.40 27.13 -17.98
N ASN A 208 30.77 27.82 -16.90
CA ASN A 208 30.54 27.34 -15.53
C ASN A 208 29.04 27.29 -15.20
N ILE A 209 28.26 28.32 -15.55
CA ILE A 209 26.81 28.33 -15.33
C ILE A 209 26.14 27.19 -16.10
N LEU A 210 26.51 26.99 -17.36
CA LEU A 210 25.95 25.93 -18.19
C LEU A 210 26.27 24.53 -17.64
N ARG A 211 27.50 24.32 -17.17
CA ARG A 211 27.89 23.06 -16.51
C ARG A 211 27.09 22.82 -15.22
N MET A 212 26.97 23.84 -14.37
CA MET A 212 26.16 23.76 -13.15
C MET A 212 24.70 23.42 -13.45
N GLN A 213 24.09 24.08 -14.44
CA GLN A 213 22.72 23.77 -14.87
C GLN A 213 22.59 22.35 -15.40
N GLN A 214 23.60 21.84 -16.13
CA GLN A 214 23.60 20.47 -16.62
C GLN A 214 23.69 19.45 -15.48
N GLU A 215 24.54 19.70 -14.48
CA GLU A 215 24.66 18.85 -13.29
C GLU A 215 23.37 18.83 -12.47
N GLU A 216 22.73 19.99 -12.28
CA GLU A 216 21.42 20.07 -11.61
C GLU A 216 20.33 19.30 -12.36
N LEU A 217 20.27 19.41 -13.69
CA LEU A 217 19.32 18.67 -14.51
C LEU A 217 19.56 17.16 -14.43
N LYS A 218 20.82 16.71 -14.52
CA LYS A 218 21.20 15.31 -14.35
C LYS A 218 20.86 14.78 -12.95
N ALA A 219 21.06 15.58 -11.91
CA ALA A 219 20.68 15.22 -10.54
C ALA A 219 19.16 15.10 -10.37
N ARG A 220 18.39 16.01 -10.97
CA ARG A 220 16.91 15.93 -10.97
C ARG A 220 16.42 14.72 -11.76
N GLU A 221 17.00 14.46 -12.92
CA GLU A 221 16.62 13.33 -13.77
C GLU A 221 16.92 11.99 -13.08
N SER A 222 18.12 11.83 -12.51
CA SER A 222 18.47 10.63 -11.74
C SER A 222 17.58 10.47 -10.49
N GLY A 223 17.24 11.57 -9.81
CA GLY A 223 16.26 11.56 -8.72
C GLY A 223 14.86 11.10 -9.17
N LEU A 224 14.38 11.55 -10.32
CA LEU A 224 13.10 11.11 -10.89
C LEU A 224 13.15 9.63 -11.32
N ARG A 225 14.23 9.18 -11.96
CA ARG A 225 14.43 7.77 -12.32
C ARG A 225 14.41 6.86 -11.09
N ASN A 226 15.13 7.24 -10.03
CA ASN A 226 15.13 6.49 -8.77
C ASN A 226 13.73 6.41 -8.14
N ARG A 227 12.94 7.49 -8.19
CA ARG A 227 11.54 7.47 -7.73
C ARG A 227 10.67 6.56 -8.59
N LEU A 228 10.82 6.62 -9.91
CA LEU A 228 10.08 5.74 -10.83
C LEU A 228 10.39 4.26 -10.59
N ASP A 229 11.65 3.92 -10.36
CA ASP A 229 12.04 2.54 -10.06
C ASP A 229 11.57 2.10 -8.67
N ALA A 230 11.52 3.00 -7.69
CA ALA A 230 10.89 2.74 -6.40
C ALA A 230 9.38 2.48 -6.56
N PHE A 231 8.67 3.30 -7.33
CA PHE A 231 7.25 3.07 -7.62
C PHE A 231 6.99 1.77 -8.36
N ARG A 232 7.83 1.41 -9.33
CA ARG A 232 7.74 0.10 -10.01
C ARG A 232 7.90 -1.06 -9.03
N LYS A 233 8.91 -1.03 -8.17
CA LYS A 233 9.12 -2.06 -7.15
C LYS A 233 7.96 -2.14 -6.15
N GLU A 234 7.41 -0.99 -5.76
CA GLU A 234 6.25 -0.96 -4.88
C GLU A 234 5.00 -1.55 -5.55
N LEU A 235 4.76 -1.25 -6.82
CA LEU A 235 3.68 -1.85 -7.60
C LEU A 235 3.84 -3.36 -7.73
N GLU A 236 5.04 -3.86 -8.05
CA GLU A 236 5.32 -5.29 -8.09
C GLU A 236 5.12 -5.96 -6.73
N SER A 237 5.54 -5.30 -5.65
CA SER A 237 5.33 -5.81 -4.29
C SER A 237 3.83 -5.89 -3.97
N ARG A 238 3.06 -4.85 -4.29
CA ARG A 238 1.62 -4.82 -4.07
C ARG A 238 0.88 -5.87 -4.91
N GLU A 239 1.31 -6.08 -6.15
CA GLU A 239 0.76 -7.13 -7.00
C GLU A 239 1.02 -8.53 -6.43
N ARG A 240 2.22 -8.78 -5.90
CA ARG A 240 2.54 -10.04 -5.20
C ARG A 240 1.68 -10.23 -3.96
N THR A 241 1.51 -9.20 -3.12
CA THR A 241 0.65 -9.30 -1.93
C THR A 241 -0.82 -9.51 -2.30
N MET A 242 -1.30 -8.85 -3.35
CA MET A 242 -2.66 -9.06 -3.88
C MET A 242 -2.83 -10.48 -4.42
N GLY A 243 -1.82 -11.04 -5.08
CA GLY A 243 -1.80 -12.43 -5.51
C GLY A 243 -1.93 -13.41 -4.35
N GLN A 244 -1.13 -13.22 -3.29
CA GLN A 244 -1.18 -14.05 -2.08
C GLN A 244 -2.53 -13.95 -1.36
N LEU A 245 -3.11 -12.75 -1.28
CA LEU A 245 -4.43 -12.56 -0.67
C LEU A 245 -5.53 -13.27 -1.48
N ARG A 246 -5.48 -13.21 -2.81
CA ARG A 246 -6.42 -13.95 -3.67
C ARG A 246 -6.28 -15.46 -3.51
N GLU A 247 -5.07 -15.96 -3.35
CA GLU A 247 -4.84 -17.39 -3.08
C GLU A 247 -5.46 -17.81 -1.75
N ARG A 248 -5.21 -17.05 -0.68
CA ARG A 248 -5.82 -17.27 0.65
C ARG A 248 -7.34 -17.17 0.62
N GLU A 249 -7.89 -16.20 -0.10
CA GLU A 249 -9.33 -16.07 -0.31
C GLU A 249 -9.89 -17.32 -0.99
N SER A 250 -9.22 -17.83 -2.03
CA SER A 250 -9.63 -19.06 -2.71
C SER A 250 -9.60 -20.29 -1.78
N GLU A 251 -8.62 -20.38 -0.87
CA GLU A 251 -8.56 -21.44 0.13
C GLU A 251 -9.68 -21.32 1.16
N MET A 252 -9.97 -20.10 1.62
CA MET A 252 -11.05 -19.84 2.56
C MET A 252 -12.42 -20.19 1.96
N VAL A 253 -12.66 -19.83 0.71
CA VAL A 253 -13.89 -20.20 -0.01
C VAL A 253 -14.02 -21.72 -0.12
N ARG A 254 -12.93 -22.43 -0.44
CA ARG A 254 -12.95 -23.92 -0.47
C ARG A 254 -13.30 -24.51 0.89
N ARG A 255 -12.69 -24.01 1.96
CA ARG A 255 -13.00 -24.45 3.34
C ARG A 255 -14.44 -24.13 3.71
N GLU A 256 -14.95 -22.95 3.34
CA GLU A 256 -16.34 -22.57 3.58
C GLU A 256 -17.31 -23.53 2.87
N ASP A 257 -17.04 -23.89 1.61
CA ASP A 257 -17.83 -24.88 0.88
C ASP A 257 -17.81 -26.26 1.54
N GLU A 258 -16.66 -26.70 2.06
CA GLU A 258 -16.53 -27.93 2.83
C GLU A 258 -17.35 -27.88 4.13
N PHE A 259 -17.29 -26.78 4.87
CA PHE A 259 -18.11 -26.55 6.06
C PHE A 259 -19.60 -26.54 5.73
N ARG A 260 -20.03 -25.84 4.68
CA ARG A 260 -21.42 -25.86 4.23
C ARG A 260 -21.90 -27.28 3.93
N ARG A 261 -21.08 -28.10 3.26
CA ARG A 261 -21.40 -29.52 3.00
C ARG A 261 -21.48 -30.35 4.29
N LEU A 262 -20.61 -30.10 5.27
CA LEU A 262 -20.67 -30.76 6.57
C LEU A 262 -21.93 -30.37 7.35
N THR A 263 -22.26 -29.09 7.40
CA THR A 263 -23.47 -28.57 8.05
C THR A 263 -24.72 -29.17 7.44
N ASN A 264 -24.82 -29.22 6.10
CA ASN A 264 -25.96 -29.86 5.43
C ASN A 264 -26.10 -31.33 5.83
N ARG A 265 -24.99 -32.09 5.86
CA ARG A 265 -25.01 -33.49 6.30
C ARG A 265 -25.43 -33.66 7.76
N LEU A 266 -25.01 -32.76 8.65
CA LEU A 266 -25.44 -32.78 10.05
C LEU A 266 -26.92 -32.48 10.17
N HIS A 267 -27.42 -31.50 9.43
CA HIS A 267 -28.83 -31.14 9.43
C HIS A 267 -29.72 -32.27 8.86
N ASP A 268 -29.27 -32.99 7.84
CA ASP A 268 -29.96 -34.18 7.34
C ASP A 268 -30.00 -35.30 8.38
N ARG A 269 -28.88 -35.56 9.08
CA ARG A 269 -28.82 -36.52 10.19
C ARG A 269 -29.73 -36.13 11.35
N GLU A 270 -29.80 -34.84 11.68
CA GLU A 270 -30.69 -34.31 12.71
C GLU A 270 -32.16 -34.58 12.36
N LYS A 271 -32.56 -34.36 11.10
CA LYS A 271 -33.90 -34.70 10.62
C LYS A 271 -34.19 -36.20 10.70
N GLU A 272 -33.25 -37.05 10.31
CA GLU A 272 -33.39 -38.51 10.42
C GLU A 272 -33.55 -38.95 11.88
N LEU A 273 -32.78 -38.37 12.80
CA LEU A 273 -32.88 -38.67 14.23
C LEU A 273 -34.22 -38.18 14.81
N ALA A 274 -34.67 -36.98 14.46
CA ALA A 274 -35.96 -36.47 14.87
C ALA A 274 -37.12 -37.37 14.40
N GLN A 275 -37.06 -37.88 13.16
CA GLN A 275 -38.03 -38.86 12.65
C GLN A 275 -38.00 -40.17 13.44
N ARG A 276 -36.81 -40.70 13.74
CA ARG A 276 -36.67 -41.92 14.56
C ARG A 276 -37.20 -41.72 15.97
N GLU A 277 -36.92 -40.56 16.56
CA GLU A 277 -37.42 -40.23 17.89
C GLU A 277 -38.95 -40.15 17.91
N GLU A 278 -39.56 -39.55 16.89
CA GLU A 278 -41.02 -39.50 16.78
C GLU A 278 -41.65 -40.89 16.64
N LEU A 279 -41.05 -41.76 15.82
CA LEU A 279 -41.49 -43.17 15.71
C LEU A 279 -41.36 -43.92 17.04
N LEU A 280 -40.31 -43.65 17.83
CA LEU A 280 -40.15 -44.25 19.15
C LEU A 280 -41.18 -43.71 20.15
N ARG A 281 -41.50 -42.41 20.11
CA ARG A 281 -42.56 -41.80 20.92
C ARG A 281 -43.93 -42.41 20.60
N GLU A 282 -44.24 -42.59 19.32
CA GLU A 282 -45.50 -43.22 18.89
C GLU A 282 -45.58 -44.68 19.36
N LYS A 283 -44.49 -45.44 19.23
CA LYS A 283 -44.42 -46.81 19.77
C LYS A 283 -44.59 -46.86 21.29
N ALA A 284 -43.99 -45.93 22.03
CA ALA A 284 -44.16 -45.83 23.47
C ALA A 284 -45.64 -45.60 23.84
N ARG A 285 -46.31 -44.65 23.16
CA ARG A 285 -47.74 -44.39 23.35
C ARG A 285 -48.60 -45.65 23.10
N LEU A 286 -48.36 -46.36 22.00
CA LEU A 286 -49.09 -47.60 21.69
C LEU A 286 -48.87 -48.70 22.73
N LEU A 287 -47.65 -48.80 23.29
CA LEU A 287 -47.35 -49.73 24.38
C LEU A 287 -48.07 -49.33 25.66
N ASP A 288 -48.12 -48.04 26.00
CA ASP A 288 -48.84 -47.53 27.17
C ASP A 288 -50.35 -47.79 27.03
N GLU A 289 -50.94 -47.52 25.86
CA GLU A 289 -52.34 -47.83 25.55
C GLU A 289 -52.63 -49.33 25.68
N ARG A 290 -51.75 -50.19 25.14
CA ARG A 290 -51.90 -51.64 25.27
C ARG A 290 -51.76 -52.09 26.72
N HIS A 291 -50.83 -51.51 27.48
CA HIS A 291 -50.65 -51.81 28.90
C HIS A 291 -51.90 -51.43 29.69
N HIS A 292 -52.50 -50.27 29.40
CA HIS A 292 -53.74 -49.84 30.03
C HIS A 292 -54.89 -50.79 29.70
N ALA A 293 -55.07 -51.16 28.43
CA ALA A 293 -56.10 -52.12 28.02
C ALA A 293 -55.92 -53.50 28.67
N LEU A 294 -54.67 -53.99 28.78
CA LEU A 294 -54.38 -55.23 29.49
C LEU A 294 -54.68 -55.11 30.99
N SER A 295 -54.31 -54.00 31.62
CA SER A 295 -54.60 -53.74 33.03
C SER A 295 -56.11 -53.71 33.30
N GLU A 296 -56.89 -53.07 32.44
CA GLU A 296 -58.36 -53.08 32.51
C GLU A 296 -58.93 -54.49 32.37
N ALA A 297 -58.43 -55.26 31.39
CA ALA A 297 -58.84 -56.66 31.20
C ALA A 297 -58.46 -57.55 32.40
N GLU A 298 -57.30 -57.32 33.03
CA GLU A 298 -56.89 -58.00 34.25
C GLU A 298 -57.84 -57.68 35.41
N VAL A 299 -58.18 -56.41 35.62
CA VAL A 299 -59.17 -56.00 36.63
C VAL A 299 -60.55 -56.66 36.37
N GLU A 300 -60.98 -56.75 35.11
CA GLU A 300 -62.21 -57.47 34.76
C GLU A 300 -62.12 -58.98 35.04
N LEU A 301 -60.98 -59.60 34.75
CA LEU A 301 -60.75 -61.01 35.04
C LEU A 301 -60.69 -61.27 36.54
N GLU A 302 -60.07 -60.38 37.32
CA GLU A 302 -60.07 -60.44 38.78
C GLU A 302 -61.48 -60.31 39.33
N ARG A 303 -62.29 -59.39 38.78
CA ARG A 303 -63.71 -59.26 39.14
C ARG A 303 -64.48 -60.54 38.85
N LYS A 304 -64.34 -61.11 37.65
CA LYS A 304 -64.97 -62.39 37.26
C LYS A 304 -64.47 -63.54 38.13
N ARG A 305 -63.17 -63.57 38.45
CA ARG A 305 -62.56 -64.58 39.33
C ARG A 305 -63.11 -64.45 40.74
N TRP A 306 -63.27 -63.25 41.27
CA TRP A 306 -63.87 -63.01 42.57
C TRP A 306 -65.35 -63.43 42.59
N GLU A 307 -66.13 -63.12 41.54
CA GLU A 307 -67.51 -63.59 41.40
C GLU A 307 -67.61 -65.12 41.32
N LEU A 308 -66.72 -65.75 40.54
CA LEU A 308 -66.63 -67.21 40.45
C LEU A 308 -66.16 -67.83 41.76
N GLN A 309 -65.24 -67.19 42.48
CA GLN A 309 -64.77 -67.65 43.79
C GLN A 309 -65.86 -67.46 44.85
N GLN A 310 -66.70 -66.42 44.78
CA GLN A 310 -67.91 -66.31 45.61
C GLN A 310 -68.90 -67.42 45.29
N LYS A 311 -69.18 -67.67 44.00
CA LYS A 311 -70.07 -68.76 43.56
C LYS A 311 -69.51 -70.11 43.98
N ALA A 312 -68.23 -70.36 43.80
CA ALA A 312 -67.53 -71.57 44.18
C ALA A 312 -67.37 -71.70 45.69
N ALA A 313 -67.23 -70.62 46.47
CA ALA A 313 -67.27 -70.65 47.92
C ALA A 313 -68.69 -70.92 48.43
N ALA A 314 -69.73 -70.40 47.77
CA ALA A 314 -71.11 -70.80 48.01
C ALA A 314 -71.35 -72.28 47.65
N GLN A 315 -70.69 -72.80 46.60
CA GLN A 315 -70.74 -74.19 46.17
C GLN A 315 -69.85 -75.13 47.01
N ALA A 316 -68.75 -74.63 47.57
CA ALA A 316 -67.82 -75.35 48.43
C ALA A 316 -68.28 -75.34 49.90
N ALA A 317 -69.06 -74.32 50.30
CA ALA A 317 -69.91 -74.38 51.48
C ALA A 317 -70.97 -75.50 51.37
N ILE A 318 -71.24 -75.99 50.15
CA ILE A 318 -72.08 -77.17 49.89
C ILE A 318 -71.23 -78.45 49.71
N THR A 319 -69.94 -78.36 49.34
CA THR A 319 -69.01 -79.51 49.14
C THR A 319 -67.53 -79.15 49.46
N GLY A 320 -66.95 -79.72 50.52
CA GLY A 320 -65.63 -79.33 51.09
C GLY A 320 -64.36 -79.53 50.22
N PRO A 321 -63.17 -79.02 50.65
CA PRO A 321 -62.07 -78.67 49.75
C PRO A 321 -60.95 -79.72 49.63
N ALA A 322 -60.29 -79.80 48.45
CA ALA A 322 -59.01 -80.46 48.22
C ALA A 322 -58.14 -79.62 47.27
N GLY A 323 -56.89 -79.32 47.65
CA GLY A 323 -55.99 -78.38 46.97
C GLY A 323 -54.77 -78.99 46.28
N GLY A 324 -53.85 -78.12 45.83
CA GLY A 324 -52.46 -78.48 45.49
C GLY A 324 -51.80 -77.61 44.40
N GLU A 325 -50.90 -76.69 44.77
CA GLU A 325 -49.97 -75.95 43.89
C GLU A 325 -48.59 -76.64 43.85
N ALA A 326 -47.93 -76.65 42.70
CA ALA A 326 -46.55 -77.13 42.53
C ALA A 326 -45.65 -76.04 41.92
N THR A 327 -44.61 -75.65 42.65
CA THR A 327 -43.62 -74.63 42.28
C THR A 327 -42.42 -75.29 41.60
N ILE A 328 -42.01 -74.83 40.41
CA ILE A 328 -40.84 -75.32 39.67
C ILE A 328 -39.68 -74.32 39.83
N THR A 329 -38.59 -74.74 40.47
CA THR A 329 -37.35 -73.96 40.63
C THR A 329 -36.38 -74.21 39.48
N VAL A 330 -36.01 -73.16 38.74
CA VAL A 330 -34.95 -73.19 37.70
C VAL A 330 -33.60 -72.82 38.34
N LYS A 331 -32.58 -73.67 38.17
CA LYS A 331 -31.18 -73.41 38.61
C LYS A 331 -30.47 -72.49 37.61
N ALA A 332 -29.79 -71.45 38.11
CA ALA A 332 -29.00 -70.51 37.31
C ALA A 332 -27.53 -70.98 37.10
N PRO A 333 -26.89 -70.67 35.95
CA PRO A 333 -25.49 -71.01 35.67
C PRO A 333 -24.55 -69.93 36.24
N SER A 334 -23.91 -70.21 37.38
CA SER A 334 -23.08 -69.25 38.13
C SER A 334 -21.67 -69.02 37.54
N ALA A 335 -21.20 -69.87 36.63
CA ALA A 335 -19.82 -69.81 36.13
C ALA A 335 -19.61 -68.67 35.11
N GLU A 336 -20.54 -68.49 34.17
CA GLU A 336 -20.47 -67.45 33.13
C GLU A 336 -20.61 -66.03 33.72
N LEU A 337 -21.41 -65.89 34.79
CA LEU A 337 -21.57 -64.63 35.51
C LEU A 337 -20.28 -64.21 36.24
N ASN A 338 -19.51 -65.17 36.75
CA ASN A 338 -18.25 -64.89 37.43
C ASN A 338 -17.14 -64.49 36.43
N GLU A 339 -17.12 -65.09 35.24
CA GLU A 339 -16.19 -64.72 34.17
C GLU A 339 -16.51 -63.32 33.61
N MET A 340 -17.79 -63.02 33.37
CA MET A 340 -18.22 -61.69 32.96
C MET A 340 -17.91 -60.63 34.03
N ARG A 341 -18.10 -60.95 35.31
CA ARG A 341 -17.72 -60.05 36.42
C ARG A 341 -16.20 -59.80 36.46
N GLY A 342 -15.36 -60.79 36.15
CA GLY A 342 -13.91 -60.62 36.03
C GLY A 342 -13.51 -59.65 34.92
N ARG A 343 -14.12 -59.78 33.74
CA ARG A 343 -13.87 -58.86 32.61
C ARG A 343 -14.38 -57.45 32.87
N ILE A 344 -15.50 -57.31 33.59
CA ILE A 344 -16.01 -56.01 34.01
C ILE A 344 -15.00 -55.32 34.94
N ASN A 345 -14.47 -56.03 35.94
CA ASN A 345 -13.47 -55.46 36.85
C ASN A 345 -12.18 -55.05 36.12
N GLU A 346 -11.73 -55.84 35.14
CA GLU A 346 -10.53 -55.52 34.35
C GLU A 346 -10.76 -54.28 33.44
N LEU A 347 -11.95 -54.15 32.86
CA LEU A 347 -12.35 -52.97 32.09
C LEU A 347 -12.50 -51.73 32.99
N GLU A 348 -13.02 -51.88 34.21
CA GLU A 348 -13.12 -50.81 35.20
C GLU A 348 -11.72 -50.29 35.59
N GLU A 349 -10.76 -51.19 35.84
CA GLU A 349 -9.38 -50.81 36.16
C GLU A 349 -8.67 -50.12 34.98
N GLN A 350 -8.91 -50.56 33.74
CA GLN A 350 -8.41 -49.89 32.55
C GLN A 350 -9.04 -48.50 32.37
N MET A 351 -10.34 -48.36 32.65
CA MET A 351 -11.03 -47.07 32.60
C MET A 351 -10.47 -46.09 33.63
N GLU A 352 -10.19 -46.56 34.86
CA GLU A 352 -9.62 -45.74 35.93
C GLU A 352 -8.24 -45.21 35.55
N ARG A 353 -7.35 -46.06 35.01
CA ARG A 353 -6.02 -45.64 34.53
C ARG A 353 -6.11 -44.60 33.41
N VAL A 354 -7.01 -44.79 32.44
CA VAL A 354 -7.20 -43.83 31.34
C VAL A 354 -7.76 -42.49 31.85
N LEU A 355 -8.63 -42.52 32.86
CA LEU A 355 -9.15 -41.29 33.49
C LEU A 355 -8.06 -40.54 34.25
N GLU A 356 -7.18 -41.24 34.97
CA GLU A 356 -6.03 -40.64 35.64
C GLU A 356 -5.05 -40.00 34.65
N GLU A 357 -4.70 -40.70 33.57
CA GLU A 357 -3.83 -40.16 32.52
C GLU A 357 -4.47 -38.97 31.81
N LYS A 358 -5.76 -39.04 31.52
CA LYS A 358 -6.51 -37.92 30.95
C LYS A 358 -6.47 -36.71 31.89
N ASN A 359 -6.70 -36.92 33.19
CA ASN A 359 -6.68 -35.86 34.20
C ASN A 359 -5.28 -35.25 34.37
N ARG A 360 -4.21 -36.05 34.23
CA ARG A 360 -2.83 -35.55 34.22
C ARG A 360 -2.56 -34.68 32.99
N LEU A 361 -2.92 -35.19 31.80
CA LEU A 361 -2.76 -34.45 30.54
C LEU A 361 -3.57 -33.16 30.48
N THR A 362 -4.77 -33.13 31.08
CA THR A 362 -5.56 -31.90 31.17
C THR A 362 -4.90 -30.87 32.07
N LYS A 363 -4.33 -31.27 33.21
CA LYS A 363 -3.58 -30.36 34.09
C LYS A 363 -2.34 -29.81 33.41
N GLU A 364 -1.55 -30.66 32.76
CA GLU A 364 -0.39 -30.23 31.97
C GLU A 364 -0.79 -29.26 30.85
N ARG A 365 -1.93 -29.49 30.20
CA ARG A 365 -2.46 -28.60 29.17
C ARG A 365 -2.92 -27.26 29.73
N GLU A 366 -3.54 -27.24 30.91
CA GLU A 366 -3.95 -26.01 31.60
C GLU A 366 -2.74 -25.20 32.05
N GLU A 367 -1.71 -25.84 32.61
CA GLU A 367 -0.44 -25.19 32.97
C GLU A 367 0.28 -24.61 31.75
N LEU A 368 0.35 -25.35 30.65
CA LEU A 368 0.92 -24.86 29.39
C LEU A 368 0.13 -23.69 28.80
N ALA A 369 -1.20 -23.71 28.91
CA ALA A 369 -2.06 -22.62 28.45
C ALA A 369 -1.88 -21.35 29.32
N ALA A 370 -1.75 -21.51 30.64
CA ALA A 370 -1.45 -20.40 31.55
C ALA A 370 -0.08 -19.78 31.24
N LEU A 371 0.95 -20.61 31.07
CA LEU A 371 2.29 -20.14 30.72
C LEU A 371 2.31 -19.42 29.35
N GLN A 372 1.55 -19.91 28.37
CA GLN A 372 1.38 -19.22 27.09
C GLN A 372 0.69 -17.85 27.23
N GLY A 373 -0.30 -17.75 28.12
CA GLY A 373 -0.94 -16.47 28.45
C GLY A 373 0.03 -15.47 29.07
N ASP A 374 0.84 -15.92 30.03
CA ASP A 374 1.84 -15.08 30.69
C ASP A 374 2.90 -14.60 29.70
N VAL A 375 3.37 -15.46 28.80
CA VAL A 375 4.32 -15.09 27.75
C VAL A 375 3.71 -14.06 26.80
N ARG A 376 2.44 -14.20 26.39
CA ARG A 376 1.77 -13.20 25.56
C ARG A 376 1.68 -11.83 26.25
N ASN A 377 1.35 -11.82 27.54
CA ASN A 377 1.30 -10.58 28.32
C ASN A 377 2.67 -9.90 28.41
N VAL A 378 3.73 -10.66 28.68
CA VAL A 378 5.10 -10.13 28.69
C VAL A 378 5.51 -9.61 27.31
N MET A 379 5.16 -10.31 26.24
CA MET A 379 5.45 -9.87 24.87
C MET A 379 4.72 -8.59 24.49
N ALA A 380 3.45 -8.43 24.89
CA ALA A 380 2.72 -7.18 24.66
C ALA A 380 3.39 -5.98 25.36
N VAL A 381 3.85 -6.15 26.59
CA VAL A 381 4.62 -5.11 27.31
C VAL A 381 5.97 -4.83 26.64
N LEU A 382 6.64 -5.87 26.14
CA LEU A 382 7.88 -5.69 25.39
C LEU A 382 7.65 -4.95 24.07
N ASP A 383 6.57 -5.24 23.33
CA ASP A 383 6.24 -4.54 22.09
C ASP A 383 5.93 -3.05 22.33
N GLU A 384 5.22 -2.71 23.41
CA GLU A 384 5.00 -1.31 23.82
C GLU A 384 6.32 -0.60 24.10
N LEU A 385 7.23 -1.22 24.86
CA LEU A 385 8.55 -0.67 25.16
C LEU A 385 9.46 -0.60 23.90
N LEU A 386 9.32 -1.54 22.97
CA LEU A 386 10.03 -1.54 21.69
C LEU A 386 9.52 -0.43 20.75
N GLY A 387 8.24 -0.04 20.86
CA GLY A 387 7.66 1.10 20.15
C GLY A 387 8.23 2.46 20.58
N GLU A 388 8.76 2.56 21.80
CA GLU A 388 9.37 3.78 22.34
C GLU A 388 10.86 3.95 21.97
N LEU A 389 11.48 2.97 21.29
CA LEU A 389 12.88 3.03 20.93
C LEU A 389 13.17 3.94 19.72
N PRO A 390 14.33 4.64 19.70
CA PRO A 390 14.74 5.44 18.55
C PRO A 390 14.90 4.58 17.27
N GLN A 391 14.45 5.11 16.13
CA GLN A 391 14.44 4.40 14.84
C GLN A 391 15.80 3.84 14.42
N ASP A 392 16.90 4.48 14.81
CA ASP A 392 18.25 4.03 14.49
C ASP A 392 18.64 2.72 15.19
N ARG A 393 18.17 2.52 16.43
CA ARG A 393 18.38 1.29 17.21
C ARG A 393 17.54 0.14 16.65
N ILE A 394 16.30 0.43 16.24
CA ILE A 394 15.40 -0.54 15.60
C ILE A 394 16.01 -1.07 14.30
N ARG A 395 16.59 -0.18 13.47
CA ARG A 395 17.25 -0.57 12.21
C ARG A 395 18.51 -1.42 12.41
N GLN A 396 19.23 -1.23 13.53
CA GLN A 396 20.38 -2.06 13.88
C GLN A 396 19.93 -3.44 14.40
N PHE A 397 18.89 -3.48 15.24
CA PHE A 397 18.35 -4.72 15.76
C PHE A 397 17.73 -5.60 14.68
N ALA A 398 16.96 -5.02 13.74
CA ALA A 398 16.38 -5.72 12.60
C ALA A 398 17.42 -6.38 11.66
N LYS A 399 18.68 -5.96 11.73
CA LYS A 399 19.80 -6.55 10.97
C LYS A 399 20.60 -7.58 11.79
N SER A 400 20.26 -7.77 13.07
CA SER A 400 20.98 -8.67 13.97
C SER A 400 20.37 -10.07 13.96
N ASP A 401 21.20 -11.08 14.23
CA ASP A 401 20.76 -12.48 14.33
C ASP A 401 19.74 -12.71 15.47
N ALA A 402 19.73 -11.81 16.46
CA ALA A 402 18.77 -11.83 17.56
C ALA A 402 17.33 -11.55 17.09
N PHE A 403 17.15 -10.79 16.00
CA PHE A 403 15.83 -10.55 15.42
C PHE A 403 15.25 -11.82 14.79
N GLY A 404 16.07 -12.67 14.18
CA GLY A 404 15.60 -13.96 13.64
C GLY A 404 15.18 -14.96 14.73
N LEU A 405 15.68 -14.83 15.96
CA LEU A 405 15.19 -15.58 17.11
C LEU A 405 13.86 -15.01 17.63
N TYR A 406 13.74 -13.67 17.64
CA TYR A 406 12.52 -12.97 18.01
C TYR A 406 11.35 -13.33 17.07
N GLU A 407 11.57 -13.29 15.76
CA GLU A 407 10.58 -13.63 14.73
C GLU A 407 10.09 -15.09 14.86
N LYS A 408 11.01 -16.04 15.10
CA LYS A 408 10.64 -17.45 15.35
C LYS A 408 9.81 -17.66 16.60
N ILE A 409 10.00 -16.83 17.63
CA ILE A 409 9.22 -16.89 18.87
C ILE A 409 7.82 -16.31 18.64
N LEU A 410 7.70 -15.20 17.91
CA LEU A 410 6.42 -14.61 17.52
C LEU A 410 5.58 -15.55 16.65
N ASP A 411 6.18 -16.14 15.61
CA ASP A 411 5.52 -17.10 14.72
C ASP A 411 4.97 -18.32 15.48
N ARG A 412 5.73 -18.79 16.50
CA ARG A 412 5.35 -19.95 17.30
C ARG A 412 4.23 -19.64 18.30
N LEU A 413 4.09 -18.38 18.70
CA LEU A 413 3.06 -17.91 19.63
C LEU A 413 1.79 -17.39 18.94
N GLN A 414 1.81 -17.27 17.60
CA GLN A 414 0.75 -16.70 16.76
C GLN A 414 0.35 -15.28 17.20
N LEU A 415 1.35 -14.43 17.43
CA LEU A 415 1.18 -13.01 17.74
C LEU A 415 1.27 -12.15 16.48
#